data_AF-A0A931QK14-F1
#
_entry.id   AF-A0A931QK14-F1
#
_cell.length_a   1.000
_cell.length_b   1.000
_cell.length_c   1.000
_cell.angle_alpha   90.00
_cell.angle_beta   90.00
_cell.angle_gamma   90.00
#
_symmetry.space_group_name_H-M   'P 1'
#
loop_
_entity.id
_entity.type
_entity.pdbx_description
1 polymer ?
#
loop_
_entity_poly.entity_id
_entity_poly.type
_entity_poly.pdbx_seq_one_letter_code
_entity_poly.pdbx_strand_id
1 'polypeptide(L)'
;MGEKVPFQELTLQDRFEVAVYRIGVGIAIAATAFGAALLHRPDLASPSLVSSTLGLFVGGNLAAALFIHLYARPIRLFVRSLGFVSGALLLASLLIASRQGGHLWETLLSSGIGTLTLASFGFILAFVGVKEAFCFRLNEGYLAGIVIPLIPLLHAAGAPFSVIRALVTVAAGLLLLFAARKLFQPMHYDIGDKTKYT
;
A
#
# COMPACT_ATOMS: atom_id res chain seq x y z
N MET A 1 3.62 -24.71 -25.63
CA MET A 1 4.05 -23.82 -26.72
C MET A 1 4.09 -22.41 -26.15
N GLY A 2 5.27 -21.96 -25.72
CA GLY A 2 5.44 -20.64 -25.13
C GLY A 2 5.54 -19.63 -26.25
N GLU A 3 4.47 -18.90 -26.51
CA GLU A 3 4.56 -17.68 -27.30
C GLU A 3 5.60 -16.79 -26.64
N LYS A 4 6.71 -16.56 -27.34
CA LYS A 4 7.67 -15.52 -27.00
C LYS A 4 6.90 -14.22 -27.13
N VAL A 5 6.34 -13.72 -26.04
CA VAL A 5 5.82 -12.35 -25.98
C VAL A 5 6.97 -11.47 -26.44
N PRO A 6 6.86 -10.79 -27.60
CA PRO A 6 7.96 -9.98 -28.09
C PRO A 6 8.27 -8.94 -27.01
N PHE A 7 9.55 -8.85 -26.65
CA PHE A 7 10.03 -7.87 -25.68
C PHE A 7 9.62 -6.49 -26.18
N GLN A 8 8.59 -5.91 -25.56
CA GLN A 8 8.11 -4.60 -25.93
C GLN A 8 9.06 -3.58 -25.29
N GLU A 9 9.80 -2.84 -26.11
CA GLU A 9 10.71 -1.83 -25.61
C GLU A 9 9.92 -0.79 -24.78
N LEU A 10 10.40 -0.55 -23.56
CA LEU A 10 9.82 0.44 -22.68
C LEU A 10 10.15 1.84 -23.20
N THR A 11 9.11 2.63 -23.47
CA THR A 11 9.24 4.06 -23.75
C THR A 11 9.77 4.81 -22.52
N LEU A 12 10.17 6.08 -22.67
CA LEU A 12 10.57 6.89 -21.51
C LEU A 12 9.43 7.09 -20.51
N GLN A 13 8.20 7.26 -21.01
CA GLN A 13 7.01 7.37 -20.16
C GLN A 13 6.79 6.08 -19.35
N ASP A 14 6.92 4.92 -19.99
CA ASP A 14 6.80 3.63 -19.31
C ASP A 14 7.79 3.46 -18.17
N ARG A 15 9.05 3.81 -18.42
CA ARG A 15 10.12 3.74 -17.43
C ARG A 15 9.82 4.66 -16.25
N PHE A 16 9.32 5.86 -16.52
CA PHE A 16 8.92 6.81 -15.49
C PHE A 16 7.76 6.27 -14.66
N GLU A 17 6.67 5.84 -15.29
CA GLU A 17 5.48 5.36 -14.58
C GLU A 17 5.80 4.11 -13.73
N VAL A 18 6.56 3.16 -14.28
CA VAL A 18 7.02 1.96 -13.55
C VAL A 18 7.94 2.33 -12.39
N ALA A 19 8.84 3.30 -12.58
CA ALA A 19 9.72 3.77 -11.51
C ALA A 19 8.90 4.41 -10.37
N VAL A 20 7.94 5.28 -10.68
CA VAL A 20 7.05 5.91 -9.69
C VAL A 20 6.24 4.84 -8.95
N TYR A 21 5.68 3.86 -9.67
CA TYR A 21 4.97 2.73 -9.09
C TYR A 21 5.85 1.97 -8.10
N ARG A 22 7.05 1.53 -8.51
CA ARG A 22 7.98 0.75 -7.68
C ARG A 22 8.46 1.52 -6.46
N ILE A 23 8.83 2.79 -6.64
CA ILE A 23 9.23 3.68 -5.54
C ILE A 23 8.07 3.84 -4.57
N GLY A 24 6.85 4.07 -5.06
CA GLY A 24 5.65 4.17 -4.24
C GLY A 24 5.42 2.92 -3.39
N VAL A 25 5.47 1.73 -4.00
CA VAL A 25 5.36 0.45 -3.29
C VAL A 25 6.46 0.32 -2.23
N GLY A 26 7.71 0.61 -2.59
CA GLY A 26 8.85 0.55 -1.66
C GLY A 26 8.68 1.48 -0.46
N ILE A 27 8.27 2.73 -0.70
CA ILE A 27 8.00 3.71 0.36
C ILE A 27 6.86 3.25 1.26
N ALA A 28 5.76 2.75 0.70
CA ALA A 28 4.62 2.26 1.47
C ALA A 28 5.01 1.09 2.39
N ILE A 29 5.83 0.16 1.88
CA ILE A 29 6.34 -0.98 2.64
C ILE A 29 7.29 -0.51 3.75
N ALA A 30 8.24 0.36 3.43
CA ALA A 30 9.18 0.90 4.41
C ALA A 30 8.45 1.66 5.53
N ALA A 31 7.45 2.48 5.18
CA ALA A 31 6.62 3.18 6.15
C ALA A 31 5.79 2.22 7.01
N THR A 32 5.26 1.14 6.43
CA THR A 32 4.54 0.10 7.19
C THR A 32 5.46 -0.61 8.19
N ALA A 33 6.67 -0.99 7.75
CA ALA A 33 7.66 -1.63 8.61
C ALA A 33 8.15 -0.71 9.73
N PHE A 34 8.38 0.56 9.41
CA PHE A 34 8.78 1.55 10.40
C PHE A 34 7.64 1.84 11.40
N GLY A 35 6.40 1.97 10.92
CA GLY A 35 5.22 2.07 11.78
C GLY A 35 5.08 0.86 12.71
N ALA A 36 5.28 -0.35 12.20
CA ALA A 36 5.30 -1.56 13.03
C ALA A 36 6.37 -1.50 14.14
N ALA A 37 7.58 -1.02 13.82
CA ALA A 37 8.64 -0.83 14.81
C ALA A 37 8.27 0.21 15.88
N LEU A 38 7.64 1.33 15.49
CA LEU A 38 7.15 2.34 16.44
C LEU A 38 6.07 1.80 17.39
N LEU A 39 5.21 0.88 16.94
CA LEU A 39 4.22 0.23 17.82
C LEU A 39 4.86 -0.63 18.93
N HIS A 40 6.10 -1.10 18.72
CA HIS A 40 6.88 -1.83 19.74
C HIS A 40 7.76 -0.90 20.57
N ARG A 41 8.05 0.30 20.08
CA ARG A 41 8.87 1.33 20.74
C ARG A 41 8.09 2.65 20.85
N PRO A 42 6.99 2.68 21.62
CA PRO A 42 6.17 3.89 21.77
C PRO A 42 6.95 5.05 22.40
N ASP A 43 8.03 4.76 23.14
CA ASP A 43 8.98 5.74 23.67
C ASP A 43 9.67 6.58 22.58
N LEU A 44 9.80 6.04 21.37
CA LEU A 44 10.42 6.71 20.23
C LEU A 44 9.40 7.38 19.31
N ALA A 45 8.10 7.19 19.54
CA ALA A 45 7.02 7.62 18.66
C ALA A 45 6.64 9.10 18.87
N SER A 46 7.56 10.00 18.52
CA SER A 46 7.26 11.44 18.55
C SER A 46 6.17 11.82 17.53
N PRO A 47 5.34 12.85 17.80
CA PRO A 47 4.25 13.24 16.89
C PRO A 47 4.72 13.54 15.46
N SER A 48 5.90 14.17 15.31
CA SER A 48 6.49 14.45 14.00
C SER A 48 6.88 13.17 13.26
N LEU A 49 7.50 12.22 13.96
CA LEU A 49 7.93 10.95 13.37
C LEU A 49 6.74 10.08 12.95
N VAL A 50 5.69 10.02 13.78
CA VAL A 50 4.44 9.33 13.43
C VAL A 50 3.79 9.98 12.21
N SER A 51 3.70 11.32 12.19
CA SER A 51 3.12 12.05 11.06
C SER A 51 3.90 11.84 9.77
N SER A 52 5.23 11.89 9.80
CA SER A 52 6.07 11.60 8.63
C SER A 52 5.90 10.17 8.14
N THR A 53 5.85 9.20 9.06
CA THR A 53 5.64 7.79 8.72
C THR A 53 4.30 7.57 8.04
N LEU A 54 3.23 8.14 8.58
CA LEU A 54 1.89 8.08 7.97
C LEU A 54 1.84 8.80 6.63
N GLY A 55 2.51 9.95 6.49
CA GLY A 55 2.62 10.67 5.23
C GLY A 55 3.31 9.85 4.14
N LEU A 56 4.42 9.16 4.47
CA LEU A 56 5.10 8.24 3.57
C LEU A 56 4.22 7.05 3.21
N PHE A 57 3.52 6.46 4.18
CA PHE A 57 2.60 5.35 3.94
C PHE A 57 1.50 5.74 2.94
N VAL A 58 0.86 6.89 3.14
CA VAL A 58 -0.19 7.43 2.27
C VAL A 58 0.37 7.76 0.88
N GLY A 59 1.46 8.52 0.81
CA GLY A 59 2.05 8.97 -0.44
C GLY A 59 2.55 7.79 -1.29
N GLY A 60 3.19 6.80 -0.66
CA GLY A 60 3.64 5.59 -1.32
C GLY A 60 2.48 4.77 -1.91
N ASN A 61 1.39 4.60 -1.15
CA ASN A 61 0.21 3.90 -1.64
C ASN A 61 -0.50 4.64 -2.79
N LEU A 62 -0.62 5.98 -2.71
CA LEU A 62 -1.20 6.77 -3.82
C LEU A 62 -0.36 6.65 -5.08
N ALA A 63 0.96 6.79 -4.98
CA ALA A 63 1.86 6.61 -6.11
C ALA A 63 1.72 5.19 -6.70
N ALA A 64 1.69 4.17 -5.85
CA ALA A 64 1.49 2.79 -6.29
C ALA A 64 0.13 2.58 -6.99
N ALA A 65 -0.96 3.12 -6.45
CA ALA A 65 -2.30 2.94 -7.01
C ALA A 65 -2.49 3.64 -8.36
N LEU A 66 -1.99 4.88 -8.49
CA LEU A 66 -2.19 5.69 -9.69
C LEU A 66 -1.36 5.17 -10.87
N PHE A 67 -0.13 4.75 -10.59
CA PHE A 67 0.82 4.28 -11.60
C PHE A 67 0.83 2.75 -11.75
N ILE A 68 -0.17 2.04 -11.21
CA ILE A 68 -0.26 0.59 -11.39
C ILE A 68 -0.55 0.22 -12.84
N HIS A 69 0.32 -0.64 -13.38
CA HIS A 69 0.16 -1.27 -14.68
C HIS A 69 -0.42 -2.68 -14.50
N LEU A 70 -1.54 -2.94 -15.17
CA LEU A 70 -2.26 -4.21 -15.06
C LEU A 70 -3.12 -4.39 -16.30
N TYR A 71 -2.98 -5.52 -17.01
CA TYR A 71 -3.69 -5.76 -18.28
C TYR A 71 -5.22 -5.83 -18.11
N ALA A 72 -5.70 -6.39 -17.00
CA ALA A 72 -7.12 -6.45 -16.68
C ALA A 72 -7.64 -5.05 -16.30
N ARG A 73 -8.15 -4.33 -17.30
CA ARG A 73 -8.72 -2.97 -17.18
C ARG A 73 -9.68 -2.80 -16.00
N PRO A 74 -10.64 -3.72 -15.70
CA PRO A 74 -11.54 -3.55 -14.56
C PRO A 74 -10.81 -3.49 -13.22
N ILE A 75 -9.80 -4.35 -13.02
CA ILE A 75 -9.01 -4.39 -11.78
C ILE A 75 -8.13 -3.14 -11.68
N ARG A 76 -7.52 -2.72 -12.79
CA ARG A 76 -6.72 -1.48 -12.85
C ARG A 76 -7.54 -0.26 -12.45
N LEU A 77 -8.76 -0.14 -12.98
CA LEU A 77 -9.68 0.95 -12.63
C LEU A 77 -10.11 0.85 -11.18
N PHE A 78 -10.43 -0.34 -10.68
CA PHE A 78 -10.79 -0.54 -9.28
C PHE A 78 -9.70 -0.03 -8.31
N VAL A 79 -8.43 -0.39 -8.54
CA VAL A 79 -7.32 0.06 -7.68
C VAL A 79 -7.12 1.58 -7.76
N ARG A 80 -7.23 2.17 -8.94
CA ARG A 80 -7.15 3.63 -9.12
C ARG A 80 -8.30 4.36 -8.42
N SER A 81 -9.52 3.87 -8.58
CA SER A 81 -10.71 4.37 -7.88
C SER A 81 -10.54 4.27 -6.37
N LEU A 82 -9.99 3.16 -5.87
CA LEU A 82 -9.65 3.02 -4.45
C LEU A 82 -8.63 4.06 -4.01
N GLY A 83 -7.63 4.37 -4.83
CA GLY A 83 -6.69 5.48 -4.61
C GLY A 83 -7.40 6.84 -4.46
N PHE A 84 -8.33 7.17 -5.36
CA PHE A 84 -9.11 8.42 -5.28
C PHE A 84 -10.01 8.47 -4.03
N VAL A 85 -10.70 7.36 -3.72
CA VAL A 85 -11.52 7.25 -2.51
C VAL A 85 -10.66 7.41 -1.25
N SER A 86 -9.49 6.78 -1.20
CA SER A 86 -8.55 6.89 -0.08
C SER A 86 -8.05 8.34 0.08
N GLY A 87 -7.79 9.04 -1.03
CA GLY A 87 -7.46 10.46 -1.04
C GLY A 87 -8.60 11.34 -0.51
N ALA A 88 -9.84 11.07 -0.88
CA ALA A 88 -11.00 11.79 -0.36
C ALA A 88 -11.19 11.57 1.16
N LEU A 89 -11.01 10.34 1.63
CA LEU A 89 -11.06 9.99 3.06
C LEU A 89 -9.94 10.69 3.85
N LEU A 90 -8.74 10.79 3.27
CA LEU A 90 -7.64 11.54 3.86
C LEU A 90 -7.96 13.04 3.98
N LEU A 91 -8.52 13.65 2.93
CA LEU A 91 -8.93 15.06 2.97
C LEU A 91 -10.00 15.31 4.03
N ALA A 92 -10.96 14.40 4.17
CA ALA A 92 -11.97 14.46 5.22
C ALA A 92 -11.35 14.34 6.62
N SER A 93 -10.39 13.42 6.81
CA SER A 93 -9.64 13.27 8.06
C SER A 93 -8.82 14.51 8.41
N LEU A 94 -8.19 15.14 7.41
CA LEU A 94 -7.47 16.41 7.56
C LEU A 94 -8.40 17.55 7.98
N LEU A 95 -9.59 17.65 7.38
CA LEU A 95 -10.58 18.66 7.72
C LEU A 95 -11.11 18.49 9.15
N ILE A 96 -11.27 17.25 9.61
CA ILE A 96 -11.69 16.98 10.98
C ILE A 96 -10.58 17.34 11.97
N ALA A 97 -9.34 16.93 11.68
CA ALA A 97 -8.18 17.28 12.50
C ALA A 97 -8.05 18.80 12.65
N SER A 98 -8.15 19.54 11.54
CA SER A 98 -8.02 21.00 11.55
C SER A 98 -9.14 21.70 12.34
N ARG A 99 -10.39 21.21 12.25
CA ARG A 99 -11.51 21.74 13.04
C ARG A 99 -11.39 21.47 14.52
N GLN A 100 -10.76 20.37 14.91
CA GLN A 100 -10.53 20.00 16.30
C GLN A 100 -9.24 20.62 16.87
N GLY A 101 -8.45 21.33 16.06
CA GLY A 101 -7.14 21.85 16.44
C GLY A 101 -6.11 20.76 16.74
N GLY A 102 -6.37 19.52 16.32
CA GLY A 102 -5.53 18.36 16.56
C GLY A 102 -4.63 18.02 15.38
N HIS A 103 -3.81 16.98 15.55
CA HIS A 103 -2.94 16.50 14.49
C HIS A 103 -3.63 15.41 13.64
N LEU A 104 -3.28 15.31 12.36
CA LEU A 104 -3.84 14.29 11.46
C LEU A 104 -3.68 12.86 12.01
N TRP A 105 -2.52 12.55 12.61
CA TRP A 105 -2.25 11.21 13.14
C TRP A 105 -3.21 10.83 14.26
N GLU A 106 -3.65 11.78 15.09
CA GLU A 106 -4.65 11.55 16.14
C GLU A 106 -5.98 11.16 15.51
N THR A 107 -6.46 11.93 14.54
CA THR A 107 -7.69 11.62 13.80
C THR A 107 -7.60 10.26 13.10
N LEU A 108 -6.46 9.94 12.46
CA LEU A 108 -6.28 8.68 11.76
C LEU A 108 -6.36 7.46 12.69
N LEU A 109 -5.86 7.58 13.93
CA LEU A 109 -5.82 6.47 14.88
C LEU A 109 -7.04 6.38 15.79
N SER A 110 -7.75 7.48 16.04
CA SER A 110 -8.82 7.55 17.06
C SER A 110 -10.23 7.66 16.50
N SER A 111 -10.39 7.98 15.21
CA SER A 111 -11.71 8.19 14.60
C SER A 111 -12.11 7.07 13.64
N GLY A 112 -13.43 6.87 13.48
CA GLY A 112 -13.96 5.90 12.52
C GLY A 112 -13.55 6.22 11.08
N ILE A 113 -13.56 7.50 10.70
CA ILE A 113 -13.10 7.94 9.37
C ILE A 113 -11.60 7.76 9.20
N GLY A 114 -10.82 7.93 10.26
CA GLY A 114 -9.39 7.66 10.29
C GLY A 114 -9.10 6.18 10.06
N THR A 115 -9.82 5.31 10.77
CA THR A 115 -9.74 3.85 10.59
C THR A 115 -10.08 3.46 9.14
N LEU A 116 -11.15 4.02 8.57
CA LEU A 116 -11.50 3.79 7.16
C LEU A 116 -10.43 4.29 6.19
N THR A 117 -9.81 5.44 6.48
CA THR A 117 -8.71 6.00 5.69
C THR A 117 -7.52 5.03 5.69
N LEU A 118 -7.05 4.62 6.85
CA LEU A 118 -5.93 3.67 6.98
C LEU A 118 -6.26 2.32 6.35
N ALA A 119 -7.48 1.83 6.53
CA ALA A 119 -7.96 0.60 5.91
C ALA A 119 -7.89 0.70 4.38
N SER A 120 -8.40 1.80 3.80
CA SER A 120 -8.44 1.99 2.34
C SER A 120 -7.05 1.99 1.70
N PHE A 121 -6.06 2.62 2.35
CA PHE A 121 -4.66 2.54 1.93
C PHE A 121 -4.04 1.16 2.15
N GLY A 122 -4.35 0.50 3.27
CA GLY A 122 -3.93 -0.89 3.50
C GLY A 122 -4.45 -1.84 2.40
N PHE A 123 -5.71 -1.67 1.98
CA PHE A 123 -6.28 -2.46 0.88
C PHE A 123 -5.51 -2.26 -0.44
N ILE A 124 -5.08 -1.04 -0.77
CA ILE A 124 -4.24 -0.80 -1.95
C ILE A 124 -2.97 -1.65 -1.88
N LEU A 125 -2.26 -1.62 -0.76
CA LEU A 125 -1.03 -2.38 -0.58
C LEU A 125 -1.26 -3.89 -0.63
N ALA A 126 -2.37 -4.36 -0.05
CA ALA A 126 -2.81 -5.75 -0.11
C ALA A 126 -3.06 -6.19 -1.56
N PHE A 127 -3.78 -5.38 -2.36
CA PHE A 127 -4.04 -5.64 -3.77
C PHE A 127 -2.76 -5.66 -4.60
N VAL A 128 -1.81 -4.76 -4.32
CA VAL A 128 -0.48 -4.79 -4.94
C VAL A 128 0.21 -6.12 -4.63
N GLY A 129 0.23 -6.56 -3.37
CA GLY A 129 0.79 -7.86 -2.99
C GLY A 129 0.14 -9.02 -3.76
N VAL A 130 -1.19 -9.06 -3.84
CA VAL A 130 -1.94 -10.12 -4.55
C VAL A 130 -1.68 -10.12 -6.05
N LYS A 131 -1.64 -8.94 -6.70
CA LYS A 131 -1.26 -8.82 -8.12
C LYS A 131 0.08 -9.50 -8.36
N GLU A 132 1.06 -9.13 -7.56
CA GLU A 132 2.45 -9.55 -7.75
C GLU A 132 2.65 -11.03 -7.40
N ALA A 133 1.90 -11.53 -6.41
CA ALA A 133 1.81 -12.95 -6.10
C ALA A 133 1.27 -13.76 -7.29
N PHE A 134 0.23 -13.25 -7.95
CA PHE A 134 -0.35 -13.88 -9.13
C PHE A 134 0.60 -13.85 -10.33
N CYS A 135 1.28 -12.72 -10.58
CA CYS A 135 2.18 -12.57 -11.72
C CYS A 135 3.50 -13.35 -11.57
N PHE A 136 4.09 -13.36 -10.36
CA PHE A 136 5.46 -13.83 -10.14
C PHE A 136 5.59 -14.94 -9.10
N ARG A 137 4.47 -15.51 -8.62
CA ARG A 137 4.43 -16.56 -7.59
C ARG A 137 5.13 -16.15 -6.28
N LEU A 138 4.95 -14.88 -5.91
CA LEU A 138 5.39 -14.31 -4.64
C LEU A 138 4.33 -14.61 -3.57
N ASN A 139 4.33 -15.84 -3.03
CA ASN A 139 3.28 -16.33 -2.14
C ASN A 139 3.04 -15.44 -0.90
N GLU A 140 4.08 -14.76 -0.42
CA GLU A 140 3.99 -13.77 0.65
C GLU A 140 3.02 -12.62 0.32
N GLY A 141 2.83 -12.29 -0.95
CA GLY A 141 1.85 -11.31 -1.40
C GLY A 141 0.40 -11.76 -1.23
N TYR A 142 0.11 -13.07 -1.37
CA TYR A 142 -1.21 -13.62 -1.04
C TYR A 142 -1.48 -13.56 0.46
N LEU A 143 -0.48 -13.91 1.28
CA LEU A 143 -0.60 -13.84 2.74
C LEU A 143 -0.80 -12.40 3.19
N ALA A 144 -0.04 -11.44 2.65
CA ALA A 144 -0.23 -10.02 2.92
C ALA A 144 -1.64 -9.55 2.48
N GLY A 145 -2.11 -10.07 1.34
CA GLY A 145 -3.47 -9.87 0.83
C GLY A 145 -4.58 -10.28 1.79
N ILE A 146 -4.32 -11.25 2.67
CA ILE A 146 -5.27 -11.71 3.70
C ILE A 146 -5.05 -10.97 5.02
N VAL A 147 -3.80 -10.87 5.48
CA VAL A 147 -3.47 -10.29 6.78
C VAL A 147 -3.80 -8.80 6.84
N ILE A 148 -3.48 -8.02 5.81
CA ILE A 148 -3.65 -6.57 5.84
C ILE A 148 -5.13 -6.16 5.99
N PRO A 149 -6.09 -6.72 5.21
CA PRO A 149 -7.51 -6.46 5.42
C PRO A 149 -8.06 -6.86 6.79
N LEU A 150 -7.50 -7.87 7.45
CA LEU A 150 -7.95 -8.31 8.77
C LEU A 150 -7.64 -7.30 9.86
N ILE A 151 -6.58 -6.50 9.72
CA ILE A 151 -6.17 -5.50 10.71
C ILE A 151 -7.30 -4.50 11.03
N PRO A 152 -7.84 -3.74 10.05
CA PRO A 152 -8.92 -2.78 10.33
C PRO A 152 -10.23 -3.47 10.73
N LEU A 153 -10.51 -4.68 10.23
CA LEU A 153 -11.71 -5.44 10.60
C LEU A 153 -11.69 -5.84 12.07
N LEU A 154 -10.56 -6.39 12.54
CA LEU A 154 -10.38 -6.78 13.93
C LEU A 154 -10.31 -5.54 14.85
N HIS A 155 -9.70 -4.45 14.38
CA HIS A 155 -9.71 -3.19 15.12
C HIS A 155 -11.14 -2.68 15.33
N ALA A 156 -11.97 -2.67 14.27
CA ALA A 156 -13.37 -2.28 14.35
C ALA A 156 -14.21 -3.25 15.22
N ALA A 157 -13.85 -4.54 15.26
CA ALA A 157 -14.48 -5.53 16.13
C ALA A 157 -14.04 -5.44 17.60
N GLY A 158 -13.18 -4.48 17.97
CA GLY A 158 -12.71 -4.31 19.34
C GLY A 158 -11.63 -5.31 19.77
N ALA A 159 -10.89 -5.90 18.83
CA ALA A 159 -9.80 -6.80 19.15
C ALA A 159 -8.72 -6.09 20.01
N PRO A 160 -8.05 -6.82 20.91
CA PRO A 160 -7.01 -6.23 21.75
C PRO A 160 -5.89 -5.59 20.92
N PHE A 161 -5.35 -4.47 21.38
CA PHE A 161 -4.25 -3.78 20.70
C PHE A 161 -3.02 -4.68 20.47
N SER A 162 -2.76 -5.65 21.36
CA SER A 162 -1.71 -6.65 21.20
C SER A 162 -1.89 -7.50 19.94
N VAL A 163 -3.13 -7.87 19.60
CA VAL A 163 -3.47 -8.61 18.36
C VAL A 163 -3.24 -7.74 17.14
N ILE A 164 -3.71 -6.49 17.18
CA ILE A 164 -3.51 -5.53 16.08
C ILE A 164 -2.01 -5.30 15.82
N ARG A 165 -1.24 -5.06 16.89
CA ARG A 165 0.22 -4.89 16.80
C ARG A 165 0.90 -6.14 16.22
N ALA A 166 0.50 -7.34 16.63
CA ALA A 166 1.04 -8.59 16.09
C ALA A 166 0.75 -8.71 14.58
N LEU A 167 -0.49 -8.45 14.15
CA LEU A 167 -0.86 -8.52 12.74
C LEU A 167 -0.15 -7.48 11.87
N VAL A 168 0.00 -6.24 12.36
CA VAL A 168 0.80 -5.20 11.68
C VAL A 168 2.26 -5.65 11.54
N THR A 169 2.82 -6.30 12.57
CA THR A 169 4.20 -6.84 12.54
C THR A 169 4.34 -7.96 11.52
N VAL A 170 3.39 -8.90 11.48
CA VAL A 170 3.35 -9.97 10.48
C VAL A 170 3.22 -9.41 9.07
N ALA A 171 2.32 -8.44 8.87
CA ALA A 171 2.15 -7.76 7.59
C ALA A 171 3.45 -7.08 7.14
N ALA A 172 4.13 -6.35 8.04
CA ALA A 172 5.42 -5.73 7.75
C ALA A 172 6.47 -6.76 7.32
N GLY A 173 6.59 -7.89 8.04
CA GLY A 173 7.53 -8.96 7.69
C GLY A 173 7.25 -9.56 6.30
N LEU A 174 5.98 -9.86 6.00
CA LEU A 174 5.55 -10.36 4.69
C LEU A 174 5.86 -9.36 3.57
N LEU A 175 5.59 -8.07 3.81
CA LEU A 175 5.83 -6.99 2.84
C LEU A 175 7.32 -6.75 2.61
N LEU A 176 8.17 -6.87 3.64
CA LEU A 176 9.63 -6.77 3.49
C LEU A 176 10.19 -7.94 2.69
N LEU A 177 9.71 -9.17 2.93
CA LEU A 177 10.07 -10.34 2.14
C LEU A 177 9.65 -10.17 0.68
N PHE A 178 8.43 -9.68 0.46
CA PHE A 178 7.90 -9.34 -0.85
C PHE A 178 8.78 -8.31 -1.56
N ALA A 179 9.15 -7.21 -0.88
CA ALA A 179 9.99 -6.17 -1.43
C ALA A 179 11.39 -6.69 -1.79
N ALA A 180 12.01 -7.50 -0.93
CA ALA A 180 13.33 -8.08 -1.17
C ALA A 180 13.35 -8.94 -2.44
N ARG A 181 12.28 -9.69 -2.71
CA ARG A 181 12.16 -10.52 -3.92
C ARG A 181 11.79 -9.70 -5.16
N LYS A 182 10.99 -8.64 -5.00
CA LYS A 182 10.58 -7.76 -6.10
C LYS A 182 11.70 -6.83 -6.58
N LEU A 183 12.60 -6.40 -5.71
CA LEU A 183 13.65 -5.40 -6.01
C LEU A 183 14.52 -5.79 -7.22
N PHE A 184 14.81 -7.09 -7.38
CA PHE A 184 15.69 -7.60 -8.43
C PHE A 184 14.97 -7.89 -9.75
N GLN A 185 13.64 -7.74 -9.80
CA GLN A 185 12.88 -8.03 -11.02
C GLN A 185 13.11 -6.93 -12.08
N PRO A 186 13.27 -7.26 -13.37
CA PRO A 186 13.35 -6.28 -14.43
C PRO A 186 12.11 -5.39 -14.53
N MET A 187 12.27 -4.09 -14.85
CA MET A 187 11.14 -3.15 -14.92
C MET A 187 10.06 -3.52 -15.94
N HIS A 188 10.43 -4.19 -17.04
CA HIS A 188 9.47 -4.55 -18.09
C HIS A 188 8.43 -5.57 -17.63
N TYR A 189 8.69 -6.28 -16.52
CA TYR A 189 7.73 -7.21 -15.92
C TYR A 189 6.50 -6.51 -15.35
N ASP A 190 6.59 -5.23 -14.98
CA ASP A 190 5.46 -4.50 -14.41
C ASP A 190 4.45 -4.01 -15.45
N ILE A 191 4.86 -3.83 -16.72
CA ILE A 191 3.99 -3.31 -17.79
C ILE A 191 3.10 -4.41 -18.39
N GLY A 192 3.60 -5.63 -18.55
CA GLY A 192 2.87 -6.68 -19.27
C GLY A 192 2.57 -6.31 -20.73
N ASP A 193 1.49 -6.86 -21.29
CA ASP A 193 1.11 -6.65 -22.70
C ASP A 193 0.24 -5.40 -22.87
N LYS A 194 0.79 -4.37 -23.51
CA LYS A 194 0.09 -3.10 -23.76
C LYS A 194 -1.09 -3.20 -24.72
N THR A 195 -1.13 -4.19 -25.60
CA THR A 195 -2.25 -4.34 -26.54
C THR A 195 -3.57 -4.61 -25.82
N LYS A 196 -3.50 -5.06 -24.55
CA LYS A 196 -4.66 -5.33 -23.69
C LYS A 196 -5.09 -4.13 -22.85
N TYR A 197 -4.52 -2.94 -23.07
CA TYR A 197 -4.79 -1.77 -22.23
C TYR A 197 -6.02 -0.97 -22.68
N THR A 198 -6.39 -1.06 -23.96
CA THR A 198 -7.60 -0.50 -24.57
C THR A 198 -8.84 -1.24 -24.11
#